data_AF-A0A8H9H019-F1
#
_entry.id   AF-A0A8H9H019-F1
#
_cell.length_a   1.000
_cell.length_b   1.000
_cell.length_c   1.000
_cell.angle_alpha   90.00
_cell.angle_beta   90.00
_cell.angle_gamma   90.00
#
_symmetry.space_group_name_H-M   'P 1'
#
loop_
_entity.id
_entity.type
_entity.pdbx_description
1 polymer ?
#
loop_
_entity_poly.entity_id
_entity_poly.type
_entity_poly.pdbx_seq_one_letter_code
_entity_poly.pdbx_strand_id
1 'polypeptide(L)'
;MGRALSRVGRHLGKEGDGAAGGVGTVAAQLARLRGLTVIGTAGPGNHDYLRSLGAVPVSYGDDLADRIRAVVAGGVDAAVDASGRGSLPALVELTGDPDRVITLADASAQSLGVRFVYGEPDDMRGILTETITLVAAGAITVPIALYPLTDAAAAHRDSQAGHVRGKLVLAPI
;
A
#
# COMPACT_ATOMS: atom_id res chain seq x y z
N MET A 1 -7.08 22.43 -17.61
CA MET A 1 -7.12 21.16 -18.38
C MET A 1 -6.41 20.08 -17.57
N GLY A 2 -7.17 19.32 -16.78
CA GLY A 2 -6.63 18.34 -15.84
C GLY A 2 -6.09 17.11 -16.55
N ARG A 3 -4.86 16.69 -16.23
CA ARG A 3 -4.34 15.38 -16.64
C ARG A 3 -5.19 14.32 -15.93
N ALA A 4 -5.83 13.45 -16.71
CA ALA A 4 -6.49 12.26 -16.17
C ALA A 4 -5.45 11.41 -15.40
N LEU A 5 -5.78 10.99 -14.18
CA LEU A 5 -4.96 10.12 -13.34
C LEU A 5 -4.70 8.81 -14.12
N SER A 6 -3.50 8.62 -14.65
CA SER A 6 -3.16 7.45 -15.49
C SER A 6 -2.10 6.56 -14.84
N ARG A 7 -1.41 7.08 -13.81
CA ARG A 7 -0.27 6.45 -13.14
C ARG A 7 -0.31 6.75 -11.64
N VAL A 8 -0.75 5.78 -10.84
CA VAL A 8 -0.66 5.90 -9.37
C VAL A 8 0.60 5.19 -8.90
N GLY A 9 1.60 5.97 -8.54
CA GLY A 9 2.80 5.44 -7.89
C GLY A 9 2.53 5.23 -6.42
N ARG A 10 2.15 4.02 -6.04
CA ARG A 10 2.09 3.72 -4.61
C ARG A 10 3.49 3.44 -4.10
N HIS A 11 3.78 4.05 -2.98
CA HIS A 11 5.02 3.81 -2.29
C HIS A 11 4.72 3.45 -0.85
N LEU A 12 5.16 2.27 -0.51
CA LEU A 12 4.92 1.57 0.73
C LEU A 12 6.29 1.07 1.20
N GLY A 13 6.95 1.87 2.05
CA GLY A 13 8.37 1.76 2.44
C GLY A 13 8.77 0.51 3.25
N LYS A 14 9.99 0.54 3.80
CA LYS A 14 10.80 -0.59 4.30
C LYS A 14 10.10 -1.48 5.33
N GLU A 15 10.29 -2.80 5.27
CA GLU A 15 10.02 -3.79 6.35
C GLU A 15 8.68 -3.64 7.10
N GLY A 16 7.71 -4.48 6.76
CA GLY A 16 6.40 -4.53 7.39
C GLY A 16 5.44 -3.50 6.84
N ASP A 17 4.40 -3.97 6.17
CA ASP A 17 3.30 -3.17 5.65
C ASP A 17 3.63 -2.28 4.43
N GLY A 18 4.66 -2.68 3.68
CA GLY A 18 4.86 -2.27 2.29
C GLY A 18 3.70 -2.69 1.36
N ALA A 19 3.91 -2.66 0.04
CA ALA A 19 2.89 -3.02 -0.95
C ALA A 19 2.41 -4.47 -0.84
N ALA A 20 3.18 -5.32 -0.14
CA ALA A 20 2.85 -6.71 0.12
C ALA A 20 2.02 -6.95 1.39
N GLY A 21 1.85 -5.94 2.26
CA GLY A 21 1.00 -6.02 3.45
C GLY A 21 -0.49 -5.98 3.11
N GLY A 22 -1.34 -6.04 4.13
CA GLY A 22 -2.81 -6.11 3.95
C GLY A 22 -3.38 -4.92 3.18
N VAL A 23 -3.05 -3.69 3.60
CA VAL A 23 -3.53 -2.46 2.93
C VAL A 23 -2.95 -2.36 1.52
N GLY A 24 -1.64 -2.56 1.39
CA GLY A 24 -0.93 -2.48 0.10
C GLY A 24 -1.49 -3.46 -0.94
N THR A 25 -1.80 -4.68 -0.52
CA THR A 25 -2.39 -5.74 -1.35
C THR A 25 -3.76 -5.34 -1.92
N VAL A 26 -4.64 -4.80 -1.07
CA VAL A 26 -5.99 -4.38 -1.50
C VAL A 26 -5.91 -3.15 -2.39
N ALA A 27 -5.11 -2.15 -1.99
CA ALA A 27 -4.90 -0.93 -2.78
C ALA A 27 -4.27 -1.22 -4.16
N ALA A 28 -3.36 -2.19 -4.24
CA ALA A 28 -2.77 -2.72 -5.48
C ALA A 28 -3.86 -3.07 -6.50
N GLN A 29 -4.72 -4.00 -6.10
CA GLN A 29 -5.76 -4.56 -6.95
C GLN A 29 -6.84 -3.53 -7.28
N LEU A 30 -7.32 -2.76 -6.30
CA LEU A 30 -8.33 -1.73 -6.51
C LEU A 30 -7.91 -0.66 -7.55
N ALA A 31 -6.63 -0.31 -7.59
CA ALA A 31 -6.15 0.64 -8.59
C ALA A 31 -5.97 0.00 -9.96
N ARG A 32 -5.54 -1.27 -10.02
CA ARG A 32 -5.49 -2.03 -11.27
C ARG A 32 -6.87 -2.20 -11.89
N LEU A 33 -7.89 -2.48 -11.08
CA LEU A 33 -9.29 -2.53 -11.51
C LEU A 33 -9.78 -1.19 -12.08
N ARG A 34 -9.20 -0.07 -11.62
CA ARG A 34 -9.46 1.28 -12.16
C ARG A 34 -8.59 1.65 -13.37
N GLY A 35 -7.84 0.69 -13.94
CA GLY A 35 -6.99 0.90 -15.11
C GLY A 35 -5.69 1.65 -14.83
N LEU A 36 -5.33 1.83 -13.55
CA LEU A 36 -4.14 2.59 -13.18
C LEU A 36 -2.87 1.74 -13.33
N THR A 37 -1.78 2.39 -13.74
CA THR A 37 -0.44 1.81 -13.55
C THR A 37 -0.09 1.89 -12.08
N VAL A 38 0.41 0.79 -11.53
CA VAL A 38 0.74 0.66 -10.12
C VAL A 38 2.23 0.39 -9.99
N ILE A 39 2.92 1.27 -9.28
CA ILE A 39 4.22 0.96 -8.69
C ILE A 39 3.95 0.52 -7.25
N GLY A 40 4.61 -0.52 -6.78
CA GLY A 40 4.51 -0.98 -5.41
C GLY A 40 5.90 -1.19 -4.84
N THR A 41 6.15 -0.72 -3.62
CA THR A 41 7.44 -0.94 -2.98
C THR A 41 7.37 -2.02 -1.92
N ALA A 42 8.38 -2.88 -1.92
CA ALA A 42 8.54 -3.97 -0.97
C ALA A 42 9.98 -4.50 -1.03
N GLY A 43 10.35 -5.31 -0.05
CA GLY A 43 11.62 -6.04 -0.09
C GLY A 43 11.65 -7.03 -1.26
N PRO A 44 12.84 -7.41 -1.76
CA PRO A 44 12.99 -8.28 -2.93
C PRO A 44 12.17 -9.58 -2.87
N GLY A 45 12.05 -10.20 -1.69
CA GLY A 45 11.27 -11.43 -1.48
C GLY A 45 9.76 -11.31 -1.74
N ASN A 46 9.24 -10.09 -1.91
CA ASN A 46 7.85 -9.82 -2.24
C ASN A 46 7.64 -9.30 -3.68
N HIS A 47 8.70 -9.17 -4.48
CA HIS A 47 8.57 -8.62 -5.83
C HIS A 47 7.71 -9.47 -6.75
N ASP A 48 7.84 -10.80 -6.71
CA ASP A 48 7.00 -11.70 -7.51
C ASP A 48 5.54 -11.63 -7.10
N TYR A 49 5.27 -11.45 -5.80
CA TYR A 49 3.92 -11.23 -5.31
C TYR A 49 3.33 -9.90 -5.82
N LEU A 50 4.11 -8.82 -5.82
CA LEU A 50 3.65 -7.56 -6.41
C LEU A 50 3.36 -7.69 -7.91
N ARG A 51 4.21 -8.42 -8.64
CA ARG A 51 3.97 -8.72 -10.06
C ARG A 51 2.68 -9.52 -10.26
N SER A 52 2.38 -10.50 -9.40
CA SER A 52 1.13 -11.25 -9.48
C SER A 52 -0.12 -10.39 -9.22
N LEU A 53 0.02 -9.27 -8.49
CA LEU A 53 -1.04 -8.27 -8.33
C LEU A 53 -1.11 -7.26 -9.50
N GLY A 54 -0.25 -7.40 -10.52
CA GLY A 54 -0.15 -6.46 -11.64
C GLY A 54 0.56 -5.15 -11.31
N ALA A 55 1.31 -5.09 -10.20
CA ALA A 55 2.14 -3.96 -9.82
C ALA A 55 3.57 -4.10 -10.33
N VAL A 56 4.23 -2.98 -10.61
CA VAL A 56 5.66 -2.92 -10.88
C VAL A 56 6.41 -2.83 -9.54
N PRO A 57 7.19 -3.86 -9.15
CA PRO A 57 7.88 -3.86 -7.88
C PRO A 57 9.10 -2.95 -7.92
N VAL A 58 9.29 -2.17 -6.86
CA VAL A 58 10.51 -1.38 -6.61
C VAL A 58 10.98 -1.64 -5.18
N SER A 59 12.28 -1.85 -4.99
CA SER A 59 12.83 -1.95 -3.63
C SER A 59 12.73 -0.60 -2.93
N TYR A 60 12.30 -0.63 -1.68
CA TYR A 60 12.43 0.52 -0.80
C TYR A 60 13.91 0.85 -0.54
N GLY A 61 14.22 2.08 -0.13
CA GLY A 61 15.60 2.54 -0.09
C GLY A 61 15.67 4.05 0.09
N ASP A 62 16.85 4.55 0.40
CA ASP A 62 17.09 6.00 0.49
C ASP A 62 17.12 6.60 -0.93
N ASP A 63 17.43 5.77 -1.93
CA ASP A 63 17.42 6.04 -3.38
C ASP A 63 16.06 5.74 -4.04
N LEU A 64 14.99 5.67 -3.25
CA LEU A 64 13.66 5.31 -3.72
C LEU A 64 13.18 6.17 -4.90
N ALA A 65 13.34 7.49 -4.81
CA ALA A 65 12.87 8.41 -5.84
C ALA A 65 13.52 8.10 -7.19
N ASP A 66 14.82 7.84 -7.17
CA ASP A 66 15.58 7.49 -8.37
C ASP A 66 15.17 6.13 -8.94
N ARG A 67 14.96 5.13 -8.07
CA ARG A 67 14.46 3.81 -8.50
C ARG A 67 13.08 3.91 -9.15
N ILE A 68 12.19 4.75 -8.63
CA ILE A 68 10.86 4.96 -9.21
C ILE A 68 10.97 5.69 -10.56
N ARG A 69 11.82 6.72 -10.67
CA ARG A 69 12.05 7.45 -11.94
C ARG A 69 12.62 6.56 -13.03
N ALA A 70 13.47 5.59 -12.67
CA ALA A 70 14.00 4.61 -13.61
C ALA A 70 12.90 3.73 -14.23
N VAL A 71 11.77 3.54 -13.54
CA VAL A 71 10.62 2.76 -14.01
C VAL A 71 9.57 3.63 -14.71
N VAL A 72 9.36 4.86 -14.22
CA VAL A 72 8.38 5.80 -14.78
C VAL A 72 9.04 7.16 -14.98
N ALA A 73 9.37 7.45 -16.23
CA ALA A 73 9.85 8.75 -16.64
C ALA A 73 8.80 9.83 -16.34
N GLY A 74 9.16 10.81 -15.49
CA GLY A 74 8.32 11.95 -15.15
C GLY A 74 7.57 11.87 -13.82
N GLY A 75 7.89 10.92 -12.94
CA GLY A 75 7.29 10.83 -11.60
C GLY A 75 5.95 10.09 -11.59
N VAL A 76 5.14 10.35 -10.57
CA VAL A 76 3.88 9.61 -10.32
C VAL A 76 2.73 10.59 -10.05
N ASP A 77 1.50 10.26 -10.47
CA ASP A 77 0.38 11.21 -10.36
C ASP A 77 -0.14 11.35 -8.93
N ALA A 78 0.00 10.31 -8.11
CA ALA A 78 -0.41 10.28 -6.71
C ALA A 78 0.34 9.16 -5.97
N ALA A 79 0.46 9.30 -4.65
CA ALA A 79 1.10 8.32 -3.79
C ALA A 79 0.31 8.05 -2.50
N VAL A 80 0.41 6.81 -2.01
CA VAL A 80 -0.20 6.35 -0.77
C VAL A 80 0.88 5.68 0.06
N ASP A 81 1.13 6.18 1.26
CA ASP A 81 1.97 5.54 2.27
C ASP A 81 1.11 4.83 3.33
N ALA A 82 1.41 3.56 3.58
CA ALA A 82 0.83 2.79 4.68
C ALA A 82 1.91 2.21 5.61
N SER A 83 3.19 2.58 5.37
CA SER A 83 4.32 2.06 6.13
C SER A 83 4.65 2.93 7.33
N GLY A 84 4.49 4.26 7.23
CA GLY A 84 4.84 5.18 8.31
C GLY A 84 6.35 5.31 8.55
N ARG A 85 7.18 4.93 7.56
CA ARG A 85 8.63 4.76 7.74
C ARG A 85 9.46 5.81 7.02
N GLY A 86 8.99 7.06 7.00
CA GLY A 86 9.78 8.21 6.54
C GLY A 86 9.92 8.32 5.02
N SER A 87 9.01 7.72 4.28
CA SER A 87 9.03 7.78 2.82
C SER A 87 8.44 9.08 2.25
N LEU A 88 7.66 9.81 3.05
CA LEU A 88 6.89 10.95 2.59
C LEU A 88 7.70 12.01 1.81
N PRO A 89 8.93 12.40 2.21
CA PRO A 89 9.71 13.38 1.46
C PRO A 89 9.95 12.96 0.01
N ALA A 90 10.32 11.70 -0.21
CA ALA A 90 10.52 11.15 -1.55
C ALA A 90 9.21 11.09 -2.35
N LEU A 91 8.06 10.90 -1.68
CA LEU A 91 6.74 10.90 -2.36
C LEU A 91 6.28 12.26 -2.77
N VAL A 92 6.52 13.26 -1.93
CA VAL A 92 6.28 14.66 -2.28
C VAL A 92 7.17 15.05 -3.46
N GLU A 93 8.44 14.65 -3.45
CA GLU A 93 9.37 14.88 -4.57
C GLU A 93 8.90 14.20 -5.88
N LEU A 94 8.43 12.95 -5.80
CA LEU A 94 7.98 12.17 -6.97
C LEU A 94 6.66 12.65 -7.56
N THR A 95 5.77 13.19 -6.73
CA THR A 95 4.46 13.73 -7.16
C THR A 95 4.54 15.21 -7.53
N GLY A 96 5.54 15.91 -7.00
CA GLY A 96 5.73 17.36 -7.13
C GLY A 96 4.73 18.18 -6.30
N ASP A 97 3.88 17.54 -5.50
CA ASP A 97 2.75 18.17 -4.82
C ASP A 97 2.29 17.32 -3.61
N PRO A 98 2.44 17.82 -2.37
CA PRO A 98 2.06 17.08 -1.18
C PRO A 98 0.56 16.77 -1.09
N ASP A 99 -0.31 17.52 -1.78
CA ASP A 99 -1.76 17.25 -1.80
C ASP A 99 -2.11 15.94 -2.53
N ARG A 100 -1.17 15.44 -3.34
CA ARG A 100 -1.26 14.17 -4.08
C ARG A 100 -0.68 12.98 -3.31
N VAL A 101 -0.22 13.21 -2.08
CA VAL A 101 0.28 12.18 -1.18
C VAL A 101 -0.70 12.04 -0.03
N ILE A 102 -1.06 10.81 0.29
CA ILE A 102 -1.77 10.47 1.53
C ILE A 102 -0.95 9.48 2.34
N THR A 103 -1.05 9.54 3.66
CA THR A 103 -0.51 8.50 4.55
C THR A 103 -1.56 8.02 5.55
N LEU A 104 -1.43 6.77 5.97
CA LEU A 104 -2.21 6.14 7.02
C LEU A 104 -1.42 5.93 8.32
N ALA A 105 -0.11 6.21 8.32
CA ALA A 105 0.79 5.72 9.35
C ALA A 105 1.90 6.70 9.76
N ASP A 106 2.30 7.64 8.89
CA ASP A 106 3.43 8.52 9.17
C ASP A 106 3.00 9.78 9.92
N ALA A 107 3.39 9.89 11.19
CA ALA A 107 3.07 11.05 12.04
C ALA A 107 3.71 12.37 11.55
N SER A 108 4.72 12.31 10.67
CA SER A 108 5.33 13.52 10.10
C SER A 108 4.47 14.21 9.04
N ALA A 109 3.36 13.60 8.59
CA ALA A 109 2.52 14.08 7.50
C ALA A 109 2.22 15.58 7.52
N GLN A 110 1.76 16.09 8.67
CA GLN A 110 1.37 17.49 8.83
C GLN A 110 2.54 18.45 8.55
N SER A 111 3.75 18.10 9.01
CA SER A 111 4.94 18.92 8.80
C SER A 111 5.39 19.01 7.34
N LEU A 112 4.96 18.04 6.52
CA LEU A 112 5.27 17.94 5.10
C LEU A 112 4.11 18.41 4.20
N GLY A 113 3.03 18.91 4.77
CA GLY A 113 1.79 19.26 4.04
C GLY A 113 1.06 18.03 3.47
N VAL A 114 1.45 16.83 3.88
CA VAL A 114 0.85 15.58 3.42
C VAL A 114 -0.42 15.29 4.23
N ARG A 115 -1.44 14.77 3.55
CA ARG A 115 -2.71 14.42 4.18
C ARG A 115 -2.59 13.11 4.97
N PHE A 116 -2.75 13.21 6.28
CA PHE A 116 -2.96 12.03 7.13
C PHE A 116 -4.43 11.60 7.04
N VAL A 117 -4.69 10.38 6.61
CA VAL A 117 -6.05 9.84 6.49
C VAL A 117 -6.32 8.98 7.73
N TYR A 118 -7.33 9.38 8.50
CA TYR A 118 -7.80 8.69 9.69
C TYR A 118 -9.31 8.88 9.83
N GLY A 119 -9.94 8.03 10.63
CA GLY A 119 -11.38 8.09 10.89
C GLY A 119 -12.21 7.19 9.99
N GLU A 120 -13.53 7.22 10.22
CA GLU A 120 -14.49 6.44 9.46
C GLU A 120 -14.89 7.20 8.18
N PRO A 121 -14.98 6.51 7.03
CA PRO A 121 -15.53 7.11 5.82
C PRO A 121 -17.03 7.38 5.96
N ASP A 122 -17.51 8.42 5.27
CA ASP A 122 -18.92 8.85 5.30
C ASP A 122 -19.91 7.73 4.94
N ASP A 123 -19.53 6.83 4.03
CA ASP A 123 -20.33 5.67 3.61
C ASP A 123 -19.58 4.34 3.82
N MET A 124 -19.35 3.98 5.08
CA MET A 124 -18.73 2.71 5.43
C MET A 124 -19.50 1.49 4.89
N ARG A 125 -20.84 1.55 4.89
CA ARG A 125 -21.68 0.43 4.44
C ARG A 125 -21.53 0.19 2.95
N GLY A 126 -21.56 1.25 2.14
CA GLY A 126 -21.34 1.18 0.70
C GLY A 126 -19.96 0.62 0.37
N ILE A 127 -18.90 1.14 1.02
CA ILE A 127 -17.52 0.68 0.84
C ILE A 127 -17.39 -0.80 1.19
N LEU A 128 -17.97 -1.25 2.31
CA LEU A 128 -17.93 -2.65 2.70
C LEU A 128 -18.68 -3.54 1.70
N THR A 129 -19.85 -3.10 1.22
CA THR A 129 -20.66 -3.83 0.24
C THR A 129 -19.92 -4.00 -1.09
N GLU A 130 -19.32 -2.93 -1.61
CA GLU A 130 -18.49 -2.97 -2.82
C GLU A 130 -17.30 -3.91 -2.62
N THR A 131 -16.58 -3.77 -1.50
CA THR A 131 -15.38 -4.57 -1.21
C THR A 131 -15.72 -6.06 -1.13
N ILE A 132 -16.80 -6.44 -0.43
CA ILE A 132 -17.25 -7.83 -0.34
C ILE A 132 -17.63 -8.36 -1.72
N THR A 133 -18.30 -7.56 -2.54
CA THR A 133 -18.67 -7.95 -3.91
C THR A 133 -17.44 -8.25 -4.75
N LEU A 134 -16.40 -7.42 -4.68
CA LEU A 134 -15.14 -7.63 -5.39
C LEU A 134 -14.39 -8.86 -4.90
N VAL A 135 -14.39 -9.12 -3.58
CA VAL A 135 -13.78 -10.32 -3.01
C VAL A 135 -14.54 -11.58 -3.41
N ALA A 136 -15.88 -11.56 -3.34
CA ALA A 136 -16.73 -12.69 -3.73
C ALA A 136 -16.60 -13.03 -5.22
N ALA A 137 -16.38 -12.03 -6.07
CA ALA A 137 -16.10 -12.22 -7.50
C ALA A 137 -14.66 -12.66 -7.80
N GLY A 138 -13.78 -12.75 -6.79
CA GLY A 138 -12.35 -13.04 -6.98
C GLY A 138 -11.55 -11.91 -7.61
N ALA A 139 -12.14 -10.71 -7.76
CA ALA A 139 -11.48 -9.53 -8.32
C ALA A 139 -10.46 -8.92 -7.35
N ILE A 140 -10.60 -9.19 -6.05
CA ILE A 140 -9.62 -8.88 -5.01
C ILE A 140 -9.36 -10.13 -4.19
N THR A 141 -8.09 -10.44 -3.97
CA THR A 141 -7.63 -11.52 -3.10
C THR A 141 -6.64 -10.99 -2.07
N VAL A 142 -6.67 -11.53 -0.86
CA VAL A 142 -5.71 -11.18 0.19
C VAL A 142 -5.16 -12.48 0.76
N PRO A 143 -3.83 -12.71 0.69
CA PRO A 143 -3.22 -13.84 1.36
C PRO A 143 -3.52 -13.79 2.87
N ILE A 144 -3.94 -14.94 3.42
CA ILE A 144 -4.24 -15.07 4.84
C ILE A 144 -3.19 -15.98 5.47
N ALA A 145 -2.57 -15.50 6.54
CA ALA A 145 -1.83 -16.35 7.46
C ALA A 145 -2.71 -16.56 8.71
N LEU A 146 -3.09 -17.82 8.92
CA LEU A 146 -4.01 -18.21 9.98
C LEU A 146 -3.24 -18.64 11.22
N TYR A 147 -3.63 -18.13 12.38
CA TYR A 147 -3.13 -18.54 13.68
C TYR A 147 -4.31 -18.97 14.56
N PRO A 148 -4.16 -20.02 15.39
CA PRO A 148 -5.07 -20.25 16.51
C PRO A 148 -5.13 -19.02 17.41
N LEU A 149 -6.29 -18.76 18.04
CA LEU A 149 -6.44 -17.64 18.97
C LEU A 149 -5.46 -17.74 20.14
N THR A 150 -5.11 -18.95 20.57
CA THR A 150 -4.10 -19.21 21.60
C THR A 150 -2.71 -18.71 21.23
N ASP A 151 -2.43 -18.55 19.94
CA ASP A 151 -1.15 -18.10 19.40
C ASP A 151 -1.14 -16.59 19.11
N ALA A 152 -2.11 -15.83 19.64
CA ALA A 152 -2.21 -14.38 19.44
C ALA A 152 -0.90 -13.64 19.74
N ALA A 153 -0.16 -14.04 20.78
CA ALA A 153 1.13 -13.44 21.11
C ALA A 153 2.20 -13.69 20.04
N ALA A 154 2.21 -14.87 19.41
CA ALA A 154 3.11 -15.19 18.30
C ALA A 154 2.71 -14.40 17.04
N ALA A 155 1.43 -14.42 16.68
CA ALA A 155 0.89 -13.63 15.57
C ALA A 155 1.23 -12.14 15.72
N HIS A 156 1.14 -11.59 16.94
CA HIS A 156 1.49 -10.20 17.18
C HIS A 156 2.98 -9.91 16.98
N ARG A 157 3.88 -10.79 17.47
CA ARG A 157 5.33 -10.66 17.23
C ARG A 157 5.66 -10.72 15.73
N ASP A 158 5.03 -11.64 15.00
CA ASP A 158 5.24 -11.77 13.56
C ASP A 158 4.74 -10.54 12.80
N SER A 159 3.59 -9.99 13.21
CA SER A 159 3.07 -8.71 12.70
C SER A 159 4.07 -7.58 12.94
N GLN A 160 4.61 -7.47 14.16
CA GLN A 160 5.59 -6.43 14.52
C GLN A 160 6.91 -6.59 13.77
N ALA A 161 7.33 -7.82 13.49
CA ALA A 161 8.55 -8.11 12.74
C ALA A 161 8.48 -7.64 11.28
N GLY A 162 7.28 -7.38 10.74
CA GLY A 162 7.13 -6.75 9.42
C GLY A 162 7.45 -7.66 8.22
N HIS A 163 7.52 -8.97 8.41
CA HIS A 163 7.79 -9.91 7.33
C HIS A 163 6.54 -10.63 6.81
N VAL A 164 5.36 -10.17 7.24
CA VAL A 164 4.07 -10.74 6.86
C VAL A 164 3.68 -10.30 5.45
N ARG A 165 3.15 -11.24 4.67
CA ARG A 165 2.44 -11.00 3.42
C ARG A 165 0.94 -11.10 3.65
N GLY A 166 0.17 -10.13 3.15
CA GLY A 166 -1.28 -10.13 3.29
C GLY A 166 -1.75 -9.83 4.72
N LYS A 167 -2.65 -10.65 5.27
CA LYS A 167 -3.30 -10.40 6.56
C LYS A 167 -3.16 -11.59 7.52
N LEU A 168 -2.82 -11.29 8.77
CA LEU A 168 -2.90 -12.26 9.86
C LEU A 168 -4.33 -12.37 10.38
N VAL A 169 -4.82 -13.59 10.56
CA VAL A 169 -6.16 -13.88 11.10
C VAL A 169 -6.01 -14.80 12.30
N LEU A 170 -6.63 -14.41 13.42
CA LEU A 170 -6.79 -15.27 14.58
C LEU A 170 -8.11 -16.02 14.45
N ALA A 171 -8.07 -17.35 14.51
CA ALA A 171 -9.24 -18.20 14.47
C ALA A 171 -9.53 -18.83 15.83
N PRO A 172 -10.81 -18.92 16.25
CA PRO A 172 -11.22 -19.59 17.49
C PRO A 172 -11.26 -21.12 17.28
N ILE A 173 -10.15 -21.68 16.80
CA ILE A 173 -9.95 -23.11 16.54
C ILE A 173 -9.04 -23.74 17.59
#